data_AF-A0A7J0EHV0-F1
#
_entry.id   AF-A0A7J0EHV0-F1
#
_cell.length_a   1.000
_cell.length_b   1.000
_cell.length_c   1.000
_cell.angle_alpha   90.00
_cell.angle_beta   90.00
_cell.angle_gamma   90.00
#
_symmetry.space_group_name_H-M   'P 1'
#
loop_
_entity.id
_entity.type
_entity.pdbx_description
1 polymer ?
#
loop_
_entity_poly.entity_id
_entity_poly.type
_entity_poly.pdbx_seq_one_letter_code
_entity_poly.pdbx_strand_id
1 'polypeptide(L)'
;MAMKTQGGDEAVFQAMNRARELYINKLQASAAADELASLFAECAIAEALPFRTVQSEQYTVGPSIEPDAHGTSILAESGRKQIVLDAFLDGSSFVCLQCGGLVSNHRKEEHYAYWCCKI
;
A
#
# COMPACT_ATOMS: atom_id res chain seq x y z
N MET A 1 -31.00 -31.78 42.76
CA MET A 1 -30.03 -31.64 43.87
C MET A 1 -28.70 -31.26 43.27
N ALA A 2 -28.27 -30.00 43.40
CA ALA A 2 -26.99 -29.53 42.90
C ALA A 2 -25.88 -30.16 43.77
N MET A 3 -25.03 -30.99 43.16
CA MET A 3 -23.80 -31.46 43.81
C MET A 3 -22.98 -30.22 44.15
N LYS A 4 -22.82 -29.97 45.45
CA LYS A 4 -21.88 -28.97 45.95
C LYS A 4 -20.49 -29.45 45.56
N THR A 5 -19.91 -28.87 44.51
CA THR A 5 -18.49 -28.99 44.19
C THR A 5 -17.73 -28.42 45.38
N GLN A 6 -17.15 -29.28 46.21
CA GLN A 6 -16.41 -28.85 47.40
C GLN A 6 -14.97 -29.36 47.29
N GLY A 7 -14.01 -28.45 47.35
CA GLY A 7 -12.60 -28.75 47.17
C GLY A 7 -12.13 -28.55 45.72
N GLY A 8 -11.33 -29.47 45.20
CA GLY A 8 -10.65 -29.33 43.90
C GLY A 8 -11.57 -29.07 42.71
N ASP A 9 -12.77 -29.68 42.69
CA ASP A 9 -13.73 -29.53 41.59
C ASP A 9 -14.27 -28.10 41.46
N GLU A 10 -14.38 -27.37 42.58
CA GLU A 10 -14.80 -25.96 42.56
C GLU A 10 -13.71 -25.08 41.93
N ALA A 11 -12.44 -25.35 42.27
CA ALA A 11 -11.32 -24.63 41.68
C ALA A 11 -11.21 -24.90 40.16
N VAL A 12 -11.48 -26.13 39.73
CA VAL A 12 -11.55 -26.49 38.31
C VAL A 12 -12.70 -25.77 37.62
N PHE A 13 -13.88 -25.75 38.22
CA PHE A 13 -15.05 -25.07 37.65
C PHE A 13 -14.81 -23.56 37.51
N GLN A 14 -14.24 -22.91 38.52
CA GLN A 14 -13.88 -21.49 38.48
C GLN A 14 -12.81 -21.20 37.43
N ALA A 15 -11.77 -22.05 37.34
CA ALA A 15 -10.72 -21.89 36.33
C ALA A 15 -11.28 -22.03 34.91
N MET A 16 -12.16 -23.01 34.67
CA MET A 16 -12.78 -23.22 33.36
C MET A 16 -13.73 -22.08 32.97
N ASN A 17 -14.53 -21.58 33.91
CA ASN A 17 -15.39 -20.41 33.66
C ASN A 17 -14.57 -19.17 33.33
N ARG A 18 -13.50 -18.92 34.08
CA ARG A 18 -12.57 -17.80 33.80
C ARG A 18 -11.90 -17.95 32.42
N ALA A 19 -11.47 -19.15 32.06
CA ALA A 19 -10.90 -19.41 30.73
C ALA A 19 -11.91 -19.17 29.61
N ARG A 20 -13.17 -19.57 29.81
CA ARG A 20 -14.27 -19.33 28.87
C ARG A 20 -14.56 -17.85 28.68
N GLU A 21 -14.61 -17.08 29.77
CA GLU A 21 -14.81 -15.62 29.72
C GLU A 21 -13.67 -14.94 28.96
N LEU A 22 -12.42 -15.33 29.21
CA LEU A 22 -11.27 -14.81 28.48
C LEU A 22 -11.32 -15.15 26.99
N TYR A 23 -11.77 -16.36 26.63
CA TYR A 23 -11.94 -16.76 25.24
C TYR A 23 -13.00 -15.92 24.54
N ILE A 24 -14.18 -15.73 25.16
CA ILE A 24 -15.27 -14.92 24.60
C ILE A 24 -14.81 -13.46 24.42
N ASN A 25 -14.16 -12.88 25.44
CA ASN A 25 -13.65 -11.52 25.35
C ASN A 25 -12.60 -11.35 24.24
N LYS A 26 -11.72 -12.35 24.04
CA LYS A 26 -10.77 -12.33 22.91
C LYS A 26 -11.46 -12.42 21.57
N LEU A 27 -12.51 -13.23 21.45
CA LEU A 27 -13.28 -13.41 20.21
C LEU A 27 -14.09 -12.15 19.86
N GLN A 28 -14.58 -11.43 20.88
CA GLN A 28 -15.20 -10.12 20.69
C GLN A 28 -14.16 -9.04 20.32
N ALA A 29 -12.98 -9.07 20.93
CA ALA A 29 -11.90 -8.16 20.58
C ALA A 29 -11.38 -8.39 19.15
N SER A 30 -11.38 -9.63 18.66
CA SER A 30 -11.01 -9.92 17.26
C SER A 30 -12.07 -9.45 16.28
N ALA A 31 -13.35 -9.45 16.64
CA ALA A 31 -14.43 -9.02 15.75
C ALA A 31 -14.27 -7.57 15.26
N ALA A 32 -13.85 -6.65 16.13
CA ALA A 32 -13.58 -5.26 15.73
C ALA A 32 -12.35 -5.14 14.80
N ALA A 33 -11.33 -5.98 15.02
CA ALA A 33 -10.18 -6.05 14.13
C ALA A 33 -10.54 -6.65 12.76
N ASP A 34 -11.42 -7.65 12.73
CA ASP A 34 -11.93 -8.29 11.51
C ASP A 34 -12.81 -7.32 10.70
N GLU A 35 -13.65 -6.52 11.35
CA GLU A 35 -14.43 -5.46 10.71
C GLU A 35 -13.52 -4.40 10.04
N LEU A 36 -12.48 -3.94 10.74
CA LEU A 36 -11.48 -3.05 10.18
C LEU A 36 -10.72 -3.70 9.01
N ALA A 37 -10.35 -4.97 9.13
CA ALA A 37 -9.68 -5.70 8.05
C ALA A 37 -10.56 -5.80 6.80
N SER A 38 -11.88 -5.98 6.96
CA SER A 38 -12.84 -5.97 5.86
C SER A 38 -12.89 -4.61 5.16
N LEU A 39 -12.98 -3.51 5.93
CA LEU A 39 -12.97 -2.16 5.37
C LEU A 39 -11.66 -1.85 4.62
N PHE A 40 -10.52 -2.27 5.16
CA PHE A 40 -9.23 -2.11 4.48
C PHE A 40 -9.14 -2.94 3.20
N ALA A 41 -9.69 -4.16 3.18
CA ALA A 41 -9.75 -4.96 1.97
C ALA A 41 -10.63 -4.29 0.89
N GLU A 42 -11.75 -3.68 1.26
CA GLU A 42 -12.59 -2.91 0.34
C GLU A 42 -11.88 -1.67 -0.22
N CYS A 43 -11.16 -0.91 0.60
CA CYS A 43 -10.36 0.24 0.14
C CYS A 43 -9.21 -0.20 -0.79
N ALA A 44 -8.51 -1.29 -0.46
CA ALA A 44 -7.42 -1.80 -1.29
C ALA A 44 -7.89 -2.24 -2.69
N ILE A 45 -9.11 -2.74 -2.82
CA ILE A 45 -9.70 -3.09 -4.12
C ILE A 45 -10.01 -1.83 -4.95
N ALA A 46 -10.46 -0.74 -4.30
CA ALA A 46 -10.78 0.51 -4.97
C ALA A 46 -9.53 1.24 -5.53
N GLU A 47 -8.40 1.15 -4.83
CA GLU A 47 -7.12 1.74 -5.28
C GLU A 47 -6.45 0.92 -6.40
N ALA A 48 -6.68 -0.40 -6.43
CA ALA A 48 -6.12 -1.30 -7.45
C ALA A 48 -6.93 -1.32 -8.76
N LEU A 49 -8.15 -0.78 -8.76
CA LEU A 49 -8.92 -0.57 -9.98
C LEU A 49 -8.37 0.66 -10.69
N PRO A 50 -7.77 0.53 -11.89
CA PRO A 50 -7.38 1.69 -12.66
C PRO A 50 -8.65 2.49 -12.90
N PHE A 51 -8.72 3.68 -12.30
CA PHE A 51 -9.79 4.64 -12.50
C PHE A 51 -9.92 4.81 -14.02
N ARG A 52 -10.95 4.20 -14.61
CA ARG A 52 -11.31 4.44 -16.00
C ARG A 52 -11.69 5.91 -16.04
N THR A 53 -10.71 6.74 -16.36
CA THR A 53 -10.87 8.13 -16.72
C THR A 53 -11.86 8.14 -17.86
N VAL A 54 -13.10 8.47 -17.52
CA VAL A 54 -14.11 8.83 -18.50
C VAL A 54 -13.51 10.02 -19.24
N GLN A 55 -13.27 9.81 -20.53
CA GLN A 55 -12.84 10.82 -21.48
C GLN A 55 -13.76 12.04 -21.39
N SER A 56 -13.22 13.14 -20.88
CA SER A 56 -13.59 14.56 -21.05
C SER A 56 -12.85 15.25 -19.90
N GLU A 57 -11.91 16.15 -20.12
CA GLU A 57 -12.07 17.36 -20.90
C GLU A 57 -10.74 17.79 -21.53
N GLN A 58 -10.89 18.44 -22.68
CA GLN A 58 -9.85 19.13 -23.42
C GLN A 58 -9.14 20.15 -22.51
N TYR A 59 -7.84 20.01 -22.32
CA TYR A 59 -6.98 21.16 -22.00
C TYR A 59 -5.88 21.28 -23.06
N THR A 60 -6.11 22.29 -23.90
CA THR A 60 -5.21 22.85 -24.88
C THR A 60 -4.03 23.59 -24.21
N VAL A 61 -2.83 23.34 -24.77
CA VAL A 61 -1.62 24.19 -24.78
C VAL A 61 -0.68 24.16 -23.56
N GLY A 62 0.41 23.41 -23.75
CA GLY A 62 1.74 23.54 -23.16
C GLY A 62 2.62 22.47 -23.82
N PRO A 63 3.91 22.71 -24.15
CA PRO A 63 4.69 21.71 -24.88
C PRO A 63 4.76 20.45 -24.03
N SER A 64 4.11 19.38 -24.51
CA SER A 64 4.13 18.07 -23.87
C SER A 64 5.57 17.62 -23.79
N ILE A 65 6.18 17.79 -22.62
CA ILE A 65 7.29 16.96 -22.21
C ILE A 65 6.63 15.64 -21.84
N GLU A 66 6.34 14.82 -22.86
CA GLU A 66 6.06 13.40 -22.67
C GLU A 66 7.18 12.88 -21.76
N PRO A 67 6.91 12.48 -20.51
CA PRO A 67 7.95 12.10 -19.56
C PRO A 67 8.54 10.71 -19.89
N ASP A 68 8.43 10.28 -21.15
CA ASP A 68 8.94 9.02 -21.63
C ASP A 68 8.96 8.99 -23.17
N ALA A 69 9.79 9.83 -23.80
CA ALA A 69 10.06 9.71 -25.24
C ALA A 69 10.97 8.51 -25.58
N HIS A 70 11.51 7.77 -24.59
CA HIS A 70 12.52 6.74 -24.83
C HIS A 70 12.20 5.35 -24.28
N GLY A 71 11.18 5.15 -23.44
CA GLY A 71 10.77 3.83 -22.97
C GLY A 71 11.86 3.06 -22.20
N THR A 72 12.97 3.70 -21.87
CA THR A 72 14.19 3.08 -21.32
C THR A 72 14.08 2.71 -19.85
N SER A 73 12.97 3.08 -19.19
CA SER A 73 12.74 2.67 -17.81
C SER A 73 12.26 1.22 -17.78
N ILE A 74 12.93 0.37 -17.00
CA ILE A 74 12.53 -1.02 -16.74
C ILE A 74 11.07 -1.12 -16.25
N LEU A 75 10.60 -0.08 -15.54
CA LEU A 75 9.20 -0.02 -15.10
C LEU A 75 8.25 0.24 -16.28
N ALA A 76 8.66 1.03 -17.28
CA ALA A 76 7.91 1.20 -18.52
C ALA A 76 7.91 -0.09 -19.36
N GLU A 77 9.07 -0.76 -19.50
CA GLU A 77 9.20 -2.03 -20.23
C GLU A 77 8.36 -3.16 -19.62
N SER A 78 8.30 -3.24 -18.29
CA SER A 78 7.50 -4.25 -17.57
C SER A 78 6.01 -3.94 -17.50
N GLY A 79 5.51 -2.94 -18.24
CA GLY A 79 4.10 -2.56 -18.26
C GLY A 79 3.63 -1.80 -17.02
N ARG A 80 4.55 -1.39 -16.14
CA ARG A 80 4.29 -0.62 -14.91
C ARG A 80 4.63 0.86 -15.09
N LYS A 81 4.41 1.39 -16.29
CA LYS A 81 4.66 2.80 -16.64
C LYS A 81 3.94 3.78 -15.73
N GLN A 82 2.78 3.42 -15.19
CA GLN A 82 2.00 4.29 -14.30
C GLN A 82 2.79 4.73 -13.07
N ILE A 83 3.62 3.85 -12.49
CA ILE A 83 4.46 4.18 -11.33
C ILE A 83 5.47 5.27 -11.67
N VAL A 84 6.01 5.26 -12.90
CA VAL A 84 6.94 6.29 -13.39
C VAL A 84 6.23 7.62 -13.55
N LEU A 85 4.99 7.60 -14.07
CA LEU A 85 4.18 8.80 -14.24
C LEU A 85 3.78 9.40 -12.89
N ASP A 86 3.32 8.58 -11.95
CA ASP A 86 2.89 9.04 -10.63
C ASP A 86 4.07 9.67 -9.86
N ALA A 87 5.24 9.02 -9.87
CA ALA A 87 6.46 9.53 -9.24
C ALA A 87 7.05 10.78 -9.92
N PHE A 88 6.65 11.06 -11.16
CA PHE A 88 6.99 12.30 -11.85
C PHE A 88 5.97 13.41 -11.53
N LEU A 89 4.68 13.07 -11.50
CA LEU A 89 3.58 14.00 -11.20
C LEU A 89 3.60 14.48 -9.74
N ASP A 90 3.96 13.60 -8.80
CA ASP A 90 4.10 13.96 -7.39
C ASP A 90 5.38 14.77 -7.09
N GLY A 91 6.27 14.92 -8.08
CA GLY A 91 7.53 15.64 -7.96
C GLY A 91 8.56 14.96 -7.04
N SER A 92 8.39 13.68 -6.72
CA SER A 92 9.35 12.91 -5.93
C SER A 92 10.57 12.48 -6.75
N SER A 93 10.39 12.33 -8.08
CA SER A 93 11.41 11.86 -9.02
C SER A 93 11.45 12.71 -10.30
N PHE A 94 12.58 12.65 -11.01
CA PHE A 94 12.77 13.24 -12.33
C PHE A 94 13.39 12.24 -13.29
N VAL A 95 13.14 12.42 -14.59
CA VAL A 95 13.82 11.67 -15.65
C VAL A 95 15.09 12.41 -16.04
N CYS A 96 16.24 11.77 -15.88
CA CYS A 96 17.51 12.35 -16.31
C CYS A 96 17.63 12.30 -17.84
N LEU A 97 17.74 13.46 -18.47
CA LEU A 97 17.86 13.57 -19.93
C LEU A 97 19.21 13.06 -20.49
N GLN A 98 20.23 12.87 -19.64
CA GLN A 98 21.54 12.38 -20.09
C GLN A 98 21.61 10.85 -20.17
N CYS A 99 20.99 10.13 -19.25
CA CYS A 99 21.04 8.66 -19.21
C CYS A 99 19.67 7.99 -19.38
N GLY A 100 18.57 8.76 -19.45
CA GLY A 100 17.20 8.25 -19.54
C GLY A 100 16.68 7.59 -18.25
N GLY A 101 17.42 7.68 -17.14
CA GLY A 101 17.07 7.04 -15.86
C GLY A 101 16.08 7.87 -15.04
N LEU A 102 15.17 7.19 -14.32
CA LEU A 102 14.31 7.80 -13.31
C LEU A 102 15.07 7.89 -11.97
N VAL A 103 15.18 9.08 -11.41
CA VAL A 103 15.97 9.36 -10.21
C VAL A 103 15.16 10.21 -9.24
N SER A 104 15.24 9.92 -7.95
CA SER A 104 14.61 10.77 -6.93
C SER A 104 15.19 12.20 -6.95
N ASN A 105 14.34 13.21 -6.80
CA ASN A 105 14.76 14.61 -6.74
C ASN A 105 15.73 14.89 -5.59
N HIS A 106 15.63 14.18 -4.47
CA HIS A 106 16.54 14.32 -3.34
C HIS A 106 17.98 13.91 -3.65
N ARG A 107 18.19 13.11 -4.69
CA ARG A 107 19.52 12.61 -5.07
C ARG A 107 19.96 13.11 -6.45
N LYS A 108 19.35 14.20 -6.91
CA LYS A 108 19.60 14.77 -8.23
C LYS A 108 21.05 15.20 -8.40
N GLU A 109 21.61 15.84 -7.39
CA GLU A 109 22.99 16.34 -7.43
C GLU A 109 24.00 15.19 -7.40
N GLU A 110 23.80 14.19 -6.53
CA GLU A 110 24.63 13.00 -6.43
C GLU A 110 24.56 12.16 -7.71
N HIS A 111 23.38 12.09 -8.32
CA HIS A 111 23.23 11.44 -9.61
C HIS A 111 24.10 12.11 -10.68
N TYR A 112 24.00 13.43 -10.85
CA TYR A 112 24.84 14.13 -11.83
C TYR A 112 26.33 14.07 -11.50
N ALA A 113 26.69 14.04 -10.21
CA ALA A 113 28.08 14.04 -9.79
C ALA A 113 28.77 12.67 -9.90
N TYR A 114 28.05 11.57 -9.61
CA TYR A 114 28.69 10.26 -9.40
C TYR A 114 28.08 9.10 -10.18
N TRP A 115 26.82 9.18 -10.60
CA TRP A 115 26.06 8.02 -11.11
C TRP A 115 25.56 8.17 -12.54
N CYS A 116 25.53 9.40 -13.07
CA CYS A 116 25.05 9.66 -14.42
C CYS A 116 26.08 9.21 -15.45
N CYS A 117 25.98 7.96 -15.88
CA CYS A 117 26.73 7.45 -17.02
C CYS A 117 26.02 7.91 -18.30
N LYS A 118 26.70 8.70 -19.14
CA LYS A 118 26.24 8.95 -20.51
C LYS A 118 26.28 7.62 -21.27
N ILE A 119 25.13 7.14 -21.69
CA ILE A 119 24.99 5.99 -22.60
C ILE A 119 25.00 6.52 -24.03
#